data_AF-A0A0D3FTP3-F1
#
_entry.id   AF-A0A0D3FTP3-F1
#
_cell.length_a   1.000
_cell.length_b   1.000
_cell.length_c   1.000
_cell.angle_alpha   90.00
_cell.angle_beta   90.00
_cell.angle_gamma   90.00
#
_symmetry.space_group_name_H-M   'P 1'
#
loop_
_entity.id
_entity.type
_entity.pdbx_description
1 polymer ?
#
loop_
_entity_poly.entity_id
_entity_poly.type
_entity_poly.pdbx_seq_one_letter_code
_entity_poly.pdbx_strand_id
1 'polypeptide(L)'
;MLDKAHHNKGTTAAATHRRHRFLNISTGGCIHTDDIPELADHTMLALTPEGLLLLLHEPSLRLHLLNPLTRHRTDFPPVTALLTPEWR
;
A
#
# COMPACT_ATOMS: atom_id res chain seq x y z
N MET A 1 17.21 29.02 40.45
CA MET A 1 18.02 27.80 40.24
C MET A 1 17.04 26.71 39.84
N LEU A 2 16.98 26.42 38.53
CA LEU A 2 17.45 25.17 37.90
C LEU A 2 16.67 23.96 38.42
N ASP A 3 16.08 23.07 37.65
CA ASP A 3 16.05 22.81 36.21
C ASP A 3 15.11 21.60 36.06
N LYS A 4 14.38 21.51 34.95
CA LYS A 4 14.23 20.33 34.09
C LYS A 4 12.84 20.18 33.50
N ALA A 5 12.78 20.68 32.28
CA ALA A 5 11.89 20.25 31.23
C ALA A 5 11.90 18.72 31.11
N HIS A 6 10.76 18.08 31.40
CA HIS A 6 10.48 16.75 30.89
C HIS A 6 9.76 16.90 29.56
N HIS A 7 10.58 16.96 28.51
CA HIS A 7 10.39 16.29 27.22
C HIS A 7 8.95 15.86 26.91
N ASN A 8 8.18 16.76 26.27
CA ASN A 8 6.97 16.37 25.54
C ASN A 8 7.42 15.49 24.38
N LYS A 9 7.43 14.18 24.64
CA LYS A 9 7.74 13.15 23.67
C LYS A 9 6.67 13.25 22.60
N GLY A 10 7.05 13.83 21.47
CA GLY A 10 6.23 13.88 20.27
C GLY A 10 5.66 12.50 20.04
N THR A 11 4.36 12.35 20.30
CA THR A 11 3.61 11.16 19.91
C THR A 11 3.44 11.31 18.40
N THR A 12 4.49 10.95 17.66
CA THR A 12 4.35 10.60 16.26
C THR A 12 3.39 9.43 16.29
N ALA A 13 2.13 9.70 15.92
CA ALA A 13 1.15 8.67 15.71
C ALA A 13 1.80 7.65 14.79
N ALA A 14 2.20 6.50 15.35
CA ALA A 14 2.66 5.39 14.56
C ALA A 14 1.51 5.10 13.61
N ALA A 15 1.67 5.46 12.34
CA ALA A 15 0.76 5.03 11.30
C ALA A 15 0.61 3.55 11.53
N THR A 16 -0.59 3.14 11.93
CA THR A 16 -0.89 1.74 12.21
C THR A 16 -0.71 1.05 10.87
N HIS A 17 0.48 0.52 10.62
CA HIS A 17 0.77 -0.30 9.46
C HIS A 17 -0.28 -1.39 9.49
N ARG A 18 -1.30 -1.27 8.63
CA ARG A 18 -2.32 -2.29 8.50
C ARG A 18 -1.63 -3.50 7.91
N ARG A 19 -1.18 -4.39 8.81
CA ARG A 19 -0.58 -5.67 8.45
C ARG A 19 -1.68 -6.57 7.93
N HIS A 20 -1.82 -6.63 6.61
CA HIS A 20 -2.70 -7.59 5.98
C HIS A 20 -1.94 -8.89 5.72
N ARG A 21 -2.66 -10.01 5.74
CA ARG A 21 -2.10 -11.33 5.44
C ARG A 21 -2.90 -11.97 4.31
N PHE A 22 -2.18 -12.57 3.38
CA PHE A 22 -2.75 -13.28 2.24
C PHE A 22 -2.48 -14.76 2.39
N LEU A 23 -3.56 -15.55 2.50
CA LEU A 23 -3.49 -16.99 2.58
C LEU A 23 -3.74 -17.58 1.20
N ASN A 24 -2.78 -18.35 0.70
CA ASN A 24 -3.00 -19.24 -0.42
C ASN A 24 -3.68 -20.52 0.10
N ILE A 25 -4.97 -20.67 -0.19
CA ILE A 25 -5.76 -21.83 0.24
C ILE A 25 -5.34 -23.15 -0.43
N SER A 26 -4.73 -23.10 -1.62
CA SER A 26 -4.35 -24.32 -2.34
C SER A 26 -3.03 -24.90 -1.84
N THR A 27 -2.14 -24.06 -1.31
CA THR A 27 -0.83 -24.48 -0.79
C THR A 27 -0.72 -24.38 0.73
N GLY A 28 -1.65 -23.69 1.40
CA GLY A 28 -1.58 -23.36 2.82
C GLY A 28 -0.57 -22.27 3.18
N GLY A 29 0.11 -21.67 2.19
CA GLY A 29 1.10 -20.62 2.41
C GLY A 29 0.48 -19.28 2.79
N CYS A 30 1.07 -18.56 3.75
CA CYS A 30 0.64 -17.23 4.16
C CYS A 30 1.73 -16.20 3.87
N ILE A 31 1.35 -15.06 3.31
CA ILE A 31 2.25 -13.95 2.97
C ILE A 31 1.80 -12.70 3.72
N HIS A 32 2.73 -11.99 4.35
CA HIS A 32 2.43 -10.72 5.00
C HIS A 32 2.62 -9.56 4.02
N THR A 33 1.85 -8.48 4.18
CA THR A 33 2.11 -7.25 3.44
C THR A 33 3.53 -6.72 3.64
N ASP A 34 4.12 -6.96 4.81
CA ASP A 34 5.49 -6.56 5.13
C ASP A 34 6.52 -7.30 4.27
N ASP A 35 6.17 -8.47 3.73
CA ASP A 35 7.03 -9.24 2.83
C ASP A 35 6.96 -8.73 1.37
N ILE A 36 6.06 -7.80 1.06
CA ILE A 36 5.79 -7.32 -0.31
C ILE A 36 6.53 -5.98 -0.55
N PRO A 37 7.77 -5.99 -1.09
CA PRO A 37 8.53 -4.77 -1.37
C PRO A 37 7.80 -3.74 -2.24
N GLU A 38 6.90 -4.17 -3.12
CA GLU A 38 6.12 -3.26 -3.97
C GLU A 38 5.24 -2.31 -3.14
N LEU A 39 4.85 -2.70 -1.92
CA LEU A 39 4.08 -1.84 -1.01
C LEU A 39 4.94 -0.75 -0.32
N ALA A 40 6.28 -0.86 -0.36
CA ALA A 40 7.15 0.17 0.23
C ALA A 40 7.14 1.46 -0.59
N ASP A 41 7.07 1.32 -1.92
CA ASP A 41 7.11 2.44 -2.88
C ASP A 41 5.73 2.84 -3.42
N HIS A 42 4.66 2.13 -3.03
CA HIS A 42 3.32 2.34 -3.55
C HIS A 42 2.27 2.48 -2.43
N THR A 43 1.31 3.36 -2.67
CA THR A 43 0.14 3.49 -1.81
C THR A 43 -0.90 2.43 -2.19
N MET A 44 -1.29 1.59 -1.23
CA MET A 44 -2.38 0.62 -1.45
C MET A 44 -3.73 1.33 -1.42
N LEU A 45 -4.42 1.34 -2.56
CA LEU A 45 -5.74 1.98 -2.69
C LEU A 45 -6.87 1.06 -2.24
N ALA A 46 -6.83 -0.21 -2.65
CA ALA A 46 -7.89 -1.16 -2.37
C ALA A 46 -7.40 -2.61 -2.42
N LEU A 47 -8.13 -3.48 -1.71
CA LEU A 47 -8.10 -4.92 -1.91
C LEU A 47 -9.33 -5.29 -2.75
N THR A 48 -9.10 -5.88 -3.92
CA THR A 48 -10.18 -6.37 -4.78
C THR A 48 -10.84 -7.63 -4.18
N PRO A 49 -12.11 -7.92 -4.50
CA PRO A 49 -12.78 -9.16 -4.09
C PRO A 49 -12.03 -10.43 -4.50
N GLU A 50 -11.28 -10.36 -5.61
CA GLU A 50 -10.44 -11.43 -6.14
C GLU A 50 -9.15 -11.65 -5.33
N GLY A 51 -8.88 -10.80 -4.33
CA GLY A 51 -7.68 -10.90 -3.50
C GLY A 51 -6.45 -10.22 -4.08
N LEU A 52 -6.62 -9.40 -5.14
CA LEU A 52 -5.56 -8.62 -5.75
C LEU A 52 -5.46 -7.22 -5.12
N LEU A 53 -4.25 -6.69 -5.06
CA LEU A 53 -3.94 -5.38 -4.50
C LEU A 53 -3.93 -4.33 -5.59
N LEU A 54 -4.74 -3.29 -5.44
CA LEU A 54 -4.66 -2.10 -6.29
C LEU A 54 -3.70 -1.09 -5.64
N LEU A 55 -2.62 -0.80 -6.34
CA LEU A 55 -1.53 0.05 -5.89
C LEU A 55 -1.42 1.30 -6.76
N LEU A 56 -1.06 2.43 -6.15
CA LEU A 56 -0.73 3.68 -6.83
C LEU A 56 0.73 4.02 -6.59
N HIS A 57 1.47 4.19 -7.68
CA HIS A 57 2.79 4.81 -7.63
C HIS A 57 2.61 6.33 -7.69
N GLU A 58 2.66 7.00 -6.53
CA GLU A 58 2.38 8.44 -6.44
C GLU A 58 3.27 9.31 -7.35
N PRO A 59 4.59 9.06 -7.47
CA PRO A 59 5.45 9.91 -8.31
C PRO A 59 5.11 9.88 -9.80
N SER A 60 4.59 8.76 -10.32
CA SER A 60 4.25 8.62 -11.75
C SER A 60 2.74 8.58 -12.01
N LEU A 61 1.93 8.65 -10.95
CA LEU A 61 0.49 8.50 -10.97
C LEU A 61 0.03 7.26 -11.76
N ARG A 62 0.78 6.15 -11.69
CA ARG A 62 0.41 4.90 -12.35
C ARG A 62 -0.25 3.95 -11.37
N LEU A 63 -1.33 3.34 -11.83
CA LEU A 63 -1.97 2.25 -11.12
C LEU A 63 -1.32 0.92 -11.50
N HIS A 64 -1.17 0.05 -10.52
CA HIS A 64 -0.73 -1.32 -10.71
C HIS A 64 -1.66 -2.28 -9.97
N LEU A 65 -2.01 -3.40 -10.60
CA LEU A 65 -2.69 -4.52 -9.93
C LEU A 65 -1.64 -5.56 -9.58
N LEU A 66 -1.50 -5.89 -8.30
CA LEU A 66 -0.56 -6.89 -7.80
C LEU A 66 -1.29 -8.11 -7.27
N ASN A 67 -0.87 -9.29 -7.71
CA ASN A 67 -1.21 -10.54 -7.05
C ASN A 67 -0.22 -10.81 -5.90
N PRO A 68 -0.65 -10.76 -4.63
CA PRO A 68 0.25 -10.95 -3.50
C PRO A 68 0.85 -12.36 -3.44
N LEU A 69 0.16 -13.37 -4.00
CA LEU A 69 0.58 -14.77 -3.98
C LEU A 69 1.63 -15.08 -5.05
N THR A 70 1.48 -14.52 -6.24
CA THR A 70 2.39 -14.80 -7.38
C THR A 70 3.39 -13.69 -7.65
N ARG A 71 3.25 -12.53 -7.01
CA ARG A 71 3.96 -11.28 -7.34
C ARG A 71 3.76 -10.80 -8.76
N HIS A 72 2.73 -11.32 -9.44
CA HIS A 72 2.41 -10.86 -10.77
C HIS A 72 1.84 -9.44 -10.70
N ARG A 73 2.47 -8.52 -11.43
CA ARG A 73 2.06 -7.12 -11.52
C ARG A 73 1.48 -6.84 -12.90
N THR A 74 0.33 -6.19 -12.92
CA THR A 74 -0.32 -5.71 -14.14
C THR A 74 -0.29 -4.19 -14.12
N ASP A 75 0.32 -3.59 -15.14
CA ASP A 75 0.47 -2.14 -15.21
C ASP A 75 -0.71 -1.52 -15.97
N PHE A 76 -1.24 -0.43 -15.44
CA PHE A 76 -2.30 0.34 -16.09
C PHE A 76 -1.76 1.65 -16.68
N PRO A 77 -2.54 2.31 -17.56
CA PRO A 77 -2.26 3.68 -17.96
C PRO A 77 -2.16 4.62 -16.75
N PRO A 78 -1.43 5.75 -16.87
CA PRO A 78 -1.44 6.79 -15.84
C PRO A 78 -2.87 7.22 -15.50
N VAL A 79 -3.14 7.54 -14.23
CA VAL A 79 -4.45 8.02 -13.77
C VAL A 79 -4.88 9.26 -14.55
N THR A 80 -3.93 10.10 -14.98
CA THR A 80 -4.20 11.26 -15.84
C THR A 80 -4.81 10.90 -17.19
N ALA A 81 -4.58 9.69 -17.71
CA ALA A 81 -5.23 9.19 -18.92
C ALA A 81 -6.65 8.67 -18.65
N LEU A 82 -7.00 8.37 -17.40
CA LEU A 82 -8.32 7.95 -16.96
C LEU A 82 -9.25 9.13 -16.62
N LEU A 83 -8.68 10.31 -16.36
CA LEU A 83 -9.42 11.54 -16.13
C LEU A 83 -9.91 12.09 -17.48
N THR A 84 -11.12 11.70 -17.86
CA THR A 84 -11.84 12.34 -18.97
C THR A 84 -12.20 13.79 -18.61
N PRO A 85 -12.28 14.71 -19.60
CA PRO A 85 -12.51 16.14 -19.35
C PRO A 85 -13.83 16.47 -18.63
N GLU A 86 -14.77 15.54 -18.56
CA GLU A 86 -16.01 15.65 -17.77
C GLU A 86 -15.81 15.61 -16.24
N TRP A 87 -14.60 15.27 -15.76
CA TRP A 87 -14.23 15.26 -14.33
C TRP A 87 -13.31 16.43 -13.95
N ARG A 88 -13.14 17.41 -14.84
CA ARG A 88 -12.30 18.61 -14.64
C ARG A 88 -13.15 19.82 -14.27
#